data_AF-A0AAU6KYH5-F1
#
_entry.id   AF-A0AAU6KYH5-F1
#
_cell.length_a   1.000
_cell.length_b   1.000
_cell.length_c   1.000
_cell.angle_alpha   90.00
_cell.angle_beta   90.00
_cell.angle_gamma   90.00
#
_symmetry.space_group_name_H-M   'P 1'
#
loop_
_entity.id
_entity.type
_entity.pdbx_description
1 polymer ?
#
loop_
_entity_poly.entity_id
_entity_poly.type
_entity_poly.pdbx_seq_one_letter_code
_entity_poly.pdbx_strand_id
1 'polypeptide(L)'
;MVAGIAATRLRWSLKRGLTTIGLDETVEILAQHRDEQLRTGIIDAADRSWHFTLYLNATGTELLACGGVKREPPSKVDAQKLQV
;
A
#
# COMPACT_ATOMS: atom_id res chain seq x y z
N MET A 1 14.96 4.07 1.71
CA MET A 1 14.56 2.81 1.00
C MET A 1 13.05 2.71 0.78
N VAL A 2 12.23 3.00 1.80
CA VAL A 2 10.77 2.79 1.78
C VAL A 2 10.01 3.71 0.80
N ALA A 3 10.46 4.96 0.62
CA ALA A 3 9.90 5.90 -0.35
C ALA A 3 9.92 5.35 -1.80
N GLY A 4 11.01 4.68 -2.21
CA GLY A 4 11.12 4.08 -3.53
C GLY A 4 10.15 2.92 -3.75
N ILE A 5 9.84 2.16 -2.69
CA ILE A 5 8.85 1.08 -2.72
C ILE A 5 7.44 1.66 -2.88
N ALA A 6 7.10 2.68 -2.09
CA ALA A 6 5.81 3.37 -2.22
C ALA A 6 5.64 4.01 -3.61
N ALA A 7 6.67 4.66 -4.14
CA ALA A 7 6.63 5.26 -5.48
C ALA A 7 6.49 4.21 -6.57
N THR A 8 7.17 3.06 -6.42
CA THR A 8 7.01 1.93 -7.33
C THR A 8 5.58 1.41 -7.27
N ARG A 9 5.01 1.23 -6.08
CA ARG A 9 3.63 0.79 -5.90
C ARG A 9 2.64 1.76 -6.54
N LEU A 10 2.81 3.07 -6.36
CA LEU A 10 1.98 4.08 -7.01
C LEU A 10 2.02 3.93 -8.53
N ARG A 11 3.21 3.85 -9.12
CA ARG A 11 3.36 3.65 -10.57
C ARG A 11 2.68 2.37 -11.04
N TRP A 12 2.83 1.26 -10.32
CA TRP A 12 2.18 -0.01 -10.68
C TRP A 12 0.66 0.04 -10.56
N SER A 13 0.13 0.67 -9.51
CA SER A 13 -1.31 0.85 -9.32
C SER A 13 -1.91 1.71 -10.42
N LEU A 14 -1.29 2.85 -10.75
CA LEU A 14 -1.72 3.72 -11.85
C LEU A 14 -1.64 2.99 -13.19
N LYS A 15 -0.55 2.25 -13.46
CA LYS A 15 -0.39 1.47 -14.70
C LYS A 15 -1.49 0.41 -14.86
N ARG A 16 -1.97 -0.16 -13.76
CA ARG A 16 -3.05 -1.17 -13.76
C ARG A 16 -4.46 -0.57 -13.66
N GLY A 17 -4.60 0.76 -13.54
CA GLY A 17 -5.89 1.40 -13.33
C GLY A 17 -6.52 1.09 -11.97
N LEU A 18 -5.71 0.69 -10.98
CA LEU A 18 -6.19 0.41 -9.63
C LEU A 18 -6.55 1.71 -8.92
N THR A 19 -7.65 1.71 -8.17
CA THR A 19 -8.00 2.83 -7.30
C THR A 19 -7.04 2.87 -6.12
N THR A 20 -6.45 4.04 -5.88
CA THR A 20 -5.54 4.30 -4.76
C THR A 20 -6.13 5.37 -3.83
N ILE A 21 -5.75 5.32 -2.56
CA ILE A 21 -6.08 6.35 -1.55
C ILE A 21 -4.79 6.77 -0.86
N GLY A 22 -4.48 8.06 -0.85
CA GLY A 22 -3.35 8.67 -0.12
C GLY A 22 -1.97 8.15 -0.52
N LEU A 23 -1.85 7.41 -1.62
CA LEU A 23 -0.59 6.76 -2.02
C LEU A 23 0.40 7.74 -2.66
N ASP A 24 -0.11 8.79 -3.31
CA ASP A 24 0.63 9.95 -3.79
C ASP A 24 1.19 10.77 -2.61
N GLU A 25 0.34 11.19 -1.69
CA GLU A 25 0.75 11.92 -0.48
C GLU A 25 1.74 11.09 0.37
N THR A 26 1.52 9.78 0.47
CA THR A 26 2.46 8.86 1.12
C THR A 26 3.86 8.92 0.50
N VAL A 27 3.98 9.01 -0.82
CA VAL A 27 5.30 9.10 -1.49
C VAL A 27 6.00 10.39 -1.10
N GLU A 28 5.27 11.49 -1.03
CA GLU A 28 5.80 12.81 -0.65
C GLU A 28 6.26 12.83 0.80
N ILE A 29 5.44 12.33 1.74
CA ILE A 29 5.81 12.23 3.17
C ILE A 29 7.05 11.35 3.33
N LEU A 30 7.10 10.19 2.68
CA LEU A 30 8.26 9.28 2.78
C LEU A 30 9.54 9.87 2.18
N ALA A 31 9.43 10.80 1.23
CA ALA A 31 10.59 11.51 0.69
C ALA A 31 11.20 12.50 1.71
N GLN A 32 10.37 13.05 2.60
CA GLN A 32 10.81 13.92 3.70
C GLN A 32 11.55 13.12 4.79
N HIS A 33 11.16 11.87 5.03
CA HIS A 33 11.77 10.96 6.02
C HIS A 33 12.78 9.97 5.40
N ARG A 34 13.43 10.32 4.28
CA ARG A 34 14.25 9.38 3.50
C ARG A 34 15.44 8.77 4.25
N ASP A 35 15.97 9.51 5.23
CA ASP A 35 17.16 9.17 6.01
C ASP A 35 16.79 8.53 7.37
N GLU A 36 15.50 8.39 7.67
CA GLU A 36 15.00 7.82 8.91
C GLU A 36 14.69 6.32 8.78
N GLN A 37 14.88 5.59 9.87
CA GLN A 37 14.42 4.21 9.94
C GLN A 37 12.92 4.18 10.21
N LEU A 38 12.17 3.64 9.25
CA LEU A 38 10.72 3.51 9.35
C LEU A 38 10.32 2.05 9.56
N ARG A 39 9.25 1.85 10.32
CA ARG A 39 8.55 0.57 10.41
C ARG A 39 7.38 0.56 9.45
N THR A 40 7.00 -0.62 8.98
CA THR A 40 5.83 -0.78 8.11
C THR A 40 4.84 -1.78 8.68
N GLY A 41 3.57 -1.52 8.45
CA GLY A 41 2.47 -2.40 8.79
C GLY A 41 1.53 -2.58 7.60
N ILE A 42 0.74 -3.65 7.63
CA ILE A 42 -0.30 -3.92 6.64
C ILE A 42 -1.63 -4.11 7.37
N ILE A 43 -2.66 -3.46 6.86
CA ILE A 43 -4.04 -3.68 7.30
C ILE A 43 -4.89 -3.93 6.06
N ASP A 44 -5.59 -5.05 6.04
CA ASP A 44 -6.64 -5.31 5.07
C ASP A 44 -7.98 -4.84 5.64
N ALA A 45 -8.82 -4.25 4.79
CA ALA A 45 -10.21 -3.99 5.17
C ALA A 45 -10.93 -5.31 5.49
N ALA A 46 -11.93 -5.27 6.38
CA ALA A 46 -12.63 -6.47 6.82
C ALA A 46 -13.31 -7.23 5.66
N ASP A 47 -13.82 -6.48 4.67
CA ASP A 47 -14.39 -7.00 3.43
C ASP A 47 -13.33 -7.42 2.39
N ARG A 48 -12.05 -7.28 2.72
CA ARG A 48 -10.88 -7.54 1.88
C ARG A 48 -10.86 -6.75 0.57
N SER A 49 -11.65 -5.68 0.44
CA SER A 49 -11.71 -4.87 -0.78
C SER A 49 -10.54 -3.88 -0.89
N TRP A 50 -9.87 -3.59 0.23
CA TRP A 50 -8.73 -2.69 0.29
C TRP A 50 -7.57 -3.30 1.05
N HIS A 51 -6.37 -2.96 0.59
CA HIS A 51 -5.12 -3.22 1.28
C HIS A 51 -4.43 -1.89 1.59
N PHE A 52 -4.20 -1.63 2.87
CA PHE A 52 -3.50 -0.46 3.38
C PHE A 52 -2.09 -0.83 3.81
N THR A 53 -1.13 0.04 3.53
CA THR A 53 0.21 -0.02 4.10
C THR A 53 0.43 1.20 4.97
N LEU A 54 0.79 0.92 6.21
CA LEU A 54 1.13 1.90 7.23
C LEU A 54 2.64 2.12 7.25
N TYR A 55 3.04 3.36 7.42
CA TYR A 55 4.42 3.76 7.59
C TYR A 55 4.55 4.46 8.93
N LEU A 56 5.31 3.87 9.83
CA LEU A 56 5.47 4.34 11.20
C LEU A 56 6.90 4.79 11.44
N ASN A 57 7.07 5.65 12.46
CA ASN A 57 8.39 6.01 12.96
C ASN A 57 9.15 4.78 13.50
N ALA A 58 10.43 4.96 13.83
CA ALA A 58 11.31 3.87 14.28
C ALA A 58 10.79 3.11 15.52
N THR A 59 10.08 3.80 16.40
CA THR A 59 9.48 3.21 17.62
C THR A 59 8.15 2.50 17.35
N GLY A 60 7.52 2.74 16.19
CA GLY A 60 6.21 2.20 15.84
C GLY A 60 5.06 2.83 16.62
N THR A 61 5.28 3.99 17.24
CA THR A 61 4.28 4.67 18.09
C THR A 61 3.50 5.74 17.33
N GLU A 62 4.01 6.19 16.20
CA GLU A 62 3.41 7.24 15.38
C GLU A 62 3.26 6.77 13.94
N LEU A 63 2.09 7.03 13.36
CA LEU A 63 1.80 6.79 11.95
C LEU A 63 2.17 8.04 11.16
N LEU A 64 3.19 7.92 10.30
CA LEU A 64 3.66 9.02 9.45
C LEU A 64 2.88 9.09 8.14
N ALA A 65 2.55 7.95 7.54
CA ALA A 65 1.78 7.90 6.30
C ALA A 65 0.97 6.60 6.17
N CYS A 66 -0.10 6.65 5.38
CA CYS A 66 -0.93 5.50 5.04
C CYS A 66 -1.33 5.52 3.57
N GLY A 67 -0.97 4.47 2.84
CA GLY A 67 -1.34 4.29 1.43
C GLY A 67 -2.27 3.10 1.24
N GLY A 68 -3.42 3.32 0.61
CA GLY A 68 -4.41 2.30 0.28
C GLY A 68 -4.43 1.97 -1.21
N VAL A 69 -4.62 0.68 -1.53
CA VAL A 69 -4.91 0.22 -2.90
C VAL A 69 -6.11 -0.71 -2.86
N LYS A 70 -7.06 -0.47 -3.75
CA LYS A 70 -8.23 -1.34 -3.93
C LYS A 70 -7.77 -2.66 -4.51
N ARG A 71 -8.17 -3.77 -3.90
CA ARG A 71 -7.99 -5.10 -4.49
C ARG A 71 -8.99 -5.23 -5.63
N GLU A 72 -8.50 -5.60 -6.81
CA GLU A 72 -9.38 -6.15 -7.83
C GLU A 72 -9.98 -7.46 -7.27
N PRO A 73 -11.29 -7.70 -7.39
CA PRO A 73 -11.82 -9.04 -7.17
C PRO A 73 -11.07 -9.99 -8.13
N PRO A 74 -10.75 -11.22 -7.69
CA PRO A 74 -10.10 -12.18 -8.57
C PRO A 74 -10.92 -12.26 -9.85
N SER A 75 -10.25 -12.12 -11.00
CA SER A 75 -10.90 -12.36 -12.28
C SER A 75 -11.51 -13.77 -12.23
N LYS A 76 -12.67 -13.99 -12.84
CA LYS A 76 -13.36 -15.31 -12.81
C LYS A 76 -12.46 -16.48 -13.28
N VAL A 77 -11.34 -16.18 -13.95
CA VAL A 77 -10.32 -17.15 -14.37
C VAL A 77 -9.55 -17.75 -13.19
N ASP A 78 -9.34 -17.00 -12.11
CA ASP A 78 -8.60 -17.47 -10.91
C ASP A 78 -9.51 -18.21 -9.92
N ALA A 79 -10.81 -17.91 -9.91
CA ALA A 79 -11.79 -18.56 -9.04
C ALA A 79 -12.03 -20.03 -9.39
N GLN A 80 -11.81 -20.44 -10.64
CA GLN A 80 -11.99 -21.82 -11.08
C GLN A 80 -10.83 -22.75 -10.67
N LYS A 81 -9.71 -22.21 -10.19
CA LYS A 81 -8.55 -23.01 -9.75
C LYS A 81 -8.56 -23.40 -8.27
N LEU A 82 -9.56 -22.93 -7.51
CA LEU A 82 -9.72 -23.20 -6.06
C LEU A 82 -10.91 -24.11 -5.73
N GLN A 83 -11.62 -24.63 -6.75
CA GLN A 83 -12.59 -25.71 -6.58
C GLN A 83 -11.95 -27.03 -7.03
N VAL A 84 -11.07 -27.57 -6.18
CA VAL A 84 -10.72 -29.00 -6.18
C VAL A 84 -11.38 -29.61 -4.95
#